data_AF-Q1GZZ6-F1
#
_entry.id   AF-Q1GZZ6-F1
#
_cell.length_a   1.000
_cell.length_b   1.000
_cell.length_c   1.000
_cell.angle_alpha   90.00
_cell.angle_beta   90.00
_cell.angle_gamma   90.00
#
_symmetry.space_group_name_H-M   'P 1'
#
loop_
_entity.id
_entity.type
_entity.pdbx_description
1 polymer ?
#
loop_
_entity_poly.entity_id
_entity_poly.type
_entity_poly.pdbx_seq_one_letter_code
_entity_poly.pdbx_strand_id
1 'polypeptide(L)' 'MQYLGVPTERLVLRQWREADLAPFALLNADPEVMAYFPDTLDSQQSDAMARRCASLIEQRG' A
#
# COMPACT_ATOMS: atom_id res chain seq x y z
N MET A 1 7.74 -17.27 4.33
CA MET A 1 7.17 -15.98 3.89
C MET A 1 7.06 -16.03 2.37
N GLN A 2 5.87 -15.81 1.81
CA GLN A 2 5.66 -15.87 0.35
C GLN A 2 5.83 -14.47 -0.26
N TYR A 3 6.57 -14.39 -1.36
CA TYR A 3 6.88 -13.15 -2.07
C TYR A 3 6.14 -13.11 -3.41
N LEU A 4 5.83 -11.90 -3.86
CA LEU A 4 5.29 -11.64 -5.19
C LEU A 4 6.49 -11.44 -6.14
N GLY A 5 6.76 -12.41 -7.00
CA GLY A 5 7.91 -12.39 -7.90
C GLY A 5 9.26 -12.68 -7.24
N VAL A 6 10.35 -12.36 -7.95
CA VAL A 6 11.72 -12.64 -7.50
C VAL A 6 12.22 -11.48 -6.61
N PRO A 7 12.63 -11.75 -5.36
CA PRO A 7 13.18 -10.72 -4.49
C PRO A 7 14.54 -10.23 -5.01
N THR A 8 14.88 -9.00 -4.66
CA THR A 8 16.22 -8.42 -4.91
C THR A 8 17.04 -8.39 -3.63
N GLU A 9 18.29 -7.94 -3.72
CA GLU A 9 19.16 -7.75 -2.55
C GLU A 9 18.56 -6.85 -1.47
N ARG A 10 17.80 -5.81 -1.86
CA ARG A 10 17.30 -4.79 -0.93
C ARG A 10 15.78 -4.77 -0.76
N LEU A 11 15.03 -5.38 -1.68
CA LEU A 11 13.58 -5.26 -1.74
C LEU A 11 12.90 -6.60 -1.94
N VAL A 12 11.80 -6.75 -1.20
CA VAL A 12 10.86 -7.84 -1.29
C VAL A 12 9.50 -7.26 -1.64
N LEU A 13 8.90 -7.75 -2.73
CA LEU A 13 7.49 -7.54 -3.01
C LEU A 13 6.69 -8.67 -2.36
N ARG A 14 5.62 -8.33 -1.66
CA ARG A 14 4.78 -9.27 -0.92
C ARG A 14 3.34 -8.79 -0.91
N GLN A 15 2.42 -9.69 -0.57
CA GLN A 15 1.05 -9.29 -0.29
C GLN A 15 0.98 -8.36 0.93
N TRP A 16 -0.01 -7.46 0.91
CA TRP A 16 -0.44 -6.60 2.00
C TRP A 16 -0.76 -7.40 3.26
N ARG A 17 -0.54 -6.77 4.41
CA ARG A 17 -0.84 -7.28 5.74
C ARG A 17 -1.54 -6.19 6.54
N GLU A 18 -2.27 -6.56 7.57
CA GLU A 18 -2.93 -5.59 8.47
C GLU A 18 -1.94 -4.59 9.08
N ALA A 19 -0.71 -5.03 9.39
CA ALA A 19 0.34 -4.18 9.93
C ALA A 19 0.78 -3.05 8.96
N ASP A 20 0.45 -3.14 7.68
CA ASP A 20 0.81 -2.12 6.68
C ASP A 20 -0.19 -0.96 6.64
N LEU A 21 -1.40 -1.14 7.19
CA LEU A 21 -2.49 -0.17 7.07
C LEU A 21 -2.15 1.16 7.75
N ALA A 22 -1.70 1.12 9.01
CA ALA A 22 -1.33 2.31 9.76
C ALA A 22 -0.16 3.10 9.11
N PRO A 23 0.99 2.49 8.77
CA PRO A 23 2.07 3.24 8.12
C PRO A 23 1.68 3.74 6.72
N PHE A 24 0.83 3.02 5.98
CA PHE A 24 0.34 3.48 4.69
C PHE A 24 -0.63 4.66 4.82
N ALA A 25 -1.49 4.68 5.83
CA ALA A 25 -2.35 5.81 6.14
C ALA A 25 -1.54 7.07 6.50
N LEU A 26 -0.46 6.93 7.28
CA LEU A 26 0.45 8.04 7.56
C LEU A 26 1.11 8.57 6.29
N LEU A 27 1.53 7.67 5.40
CA LEU A 27 2.13 8.02 4.11
C LEU A 27 1.16 8.82 3.22
N ASN A 28 -0.11 8.40 3.13
CA ASN A 28 -1.12 9.09 2.31
C ASN A 28 -1.72 10.33 2.98
N ALA A 29 -1.51 10.53 4.28
CA ALA A 29 -1.89 11.76 4.98
C ALA A 29 -0.82 12.85 4.83
N ASP A 30 0.38 12.50 4.36
CA ASP A 30 1.48 13.44 4.20
C ASP A 30 1.29 14.29 2.92
N PRO A 31 1.16 15.63 3.02
CA PRO A 31 0.97 16.51 1.88
C PRO A 31 2.18 16.55 0.94
N GLU A 32 3.39 16.25 1.40
CA GLU A 32 4.57 16.16 0.52
C GLU A 32 4.48 14.93 -0.39
N VAL A 33 4.06 13.79 0.17
CA VAL A 33 3.84 12.56 -0.60
C VAL A 33 2.68 12.73 -1.59
N MET A 34 1.62 13.40 -1.16
CA MET A 34 0.39 13.56 -1.92
C MET A 34 0.34 14.83 -2.79
N ALA A 35 1.45 15.57 -2.91
CA ALA A 35 1.50 16.88 -3.57
C ALA A 35 0.99 16.92 -5.03
N TYR A 36 0.99 15.76 -5.71
CA TYR A 36 0.53 15.61 -7.09
C TYR A 36 -0.78 14.82 -7.23
N PHE A 37 -1.40 14.47 -6.11
CA PHE A 37 -2.73 13.86 -6.07
C PHE A 37 -3.79 14.93 -5.81
N PRO A 38 -5.08 14.66 -6.10
CA PRO A 38 -6.14 15.63 -5.86
C PRO A 38 -6.28 16.09 -4.40
N ASP A 39 -6.00 15.19 -3.45
CA ASP A 39 -6.01 15.47 -2.01
C ASP A 39 -5.22 14.39 -1.25
N THR A 40 -4.85 14.69 0.00
CA THR A 40 -4.44 13.70 1.01
C THR A 40 -5.58 12.76 1.36
N LEU A 41 -5.25 11.59 1.92
CA LEU A 41 -6.25 10.62 2.36
C LEU A 41 -6.30 10.54 3.88
N ASP A 42 -7.50 10.42 4.43
CA ASP A 42 -7.68 9.97 5.79
C ASP A 42 -7.38 8.46 5.94
N SER A 43 -7.43 7.95 7.18
CA SER A 43 -7.15 6.55 7.45
C SER A 43 -8.16 5.59 6.80
N GLN A 44 -9.43 5.96 6.73
CA GLN A 44 -10.47 5.09 6.15
C GLN A 44 -10.32 4.97 4.63
N GLN A 45 -10.03 6.10 3.96
CA GLN A 45 -9.75 6.15 2.54
C GLN A 45 -8.47 5.38 2.18
N SER A 46 -7.42 5.53 3.00
CA SER A 46 -6.18 4.77 2.86
C SER A 46 -6.39 3.27 3.01
N ASP A 47 -7.16 2.84 4.01
CA ASP A 47 -7.52 1.43 4.22
C ASP A 47 -8.31 0.86 3.03
N ALA A 48 -9.26 1.63 2.50
CA ALA A 48 -10.03 1.23 1.33
C ALA A 48 -9.13 1.03 0.10
N MET A 49 -8.16 1.93 -0.10
CA MET A 49 -7.16 1.81 -1.16
C MET A 49 -6.28 0.57 -0.98
N ALA A 50 -5.75 0.34 0.22
CA ALA A 50 -4.92 -0.83 0.52
C ALA A 50 -5.67 -2.15 0.28
N ARG A 51 -6.94 -2.26 0.72
CA ARG A 51 -7.78 -3.43 0.45
C ARG A 51 -8.02 -3.66 -1.03
N ARG A 52 -8.24 -2.58 -1.80
CA ARG A 52 -8.38 -2.66 -3.26
C ARG A 52 -7.09 -3.15 -3.91
N CYS A 53 -5.93 -2.64 -3.51
CA CYS A 53 -4.64 -3.11 -3.99
C CYS A 53 -4.39 -4.58 -3.65
N ALA A 54 -4.70 -5.00 -2.43
CA ALA A 54 -4.57 -6.39 -2.00
C ALA A 54 -5.41 -7.34 -2.88
N SER A 55 -6.67 -6.98 -3.13
CA SER A 55 -7.58 -7.74 -3.98
C SER A 55 -7.11 -7.80 -5.44
N LEU A 56 -6.61 -6.70 -6.00
CA LEU A 56 -6.09 -6.69 -7.37
C LEU A 56 -4.85 -7.58 -7.53
N ILE A 57 -3.97 -7.60 -6.53
CA ILE A 57 -2.81 -8.51 -6.51
C ILE A 57 -3.28 -9.96 -6.40
N GLU A 58 -4.27 -10.27 -5.56
CA GLU A 58 -4.80 -11.63 -5.45
C GLU A 58 -5.43 -12.13 -6.76
N GLN A 59 -6.09 -11.24 -7.50
CA GLN A 59 -6.77 -11.59 -8.76
C GLN A 59 -5.85 -11.68 -9.98
N ARG A 60 -4.71 -10.95 -9.98
CA ARG A 60 -3.93 -10.69 -11.20
C ARG A 60 -2.41 -10.79 -11.03
N GLY A 61 -1.93 -11.02 -9.81
CA GLY A 61 -0.50 -11.03 -9.45
C GLY A 61 0.15 -12.39 -9.57
#